data_AF-A0A522QD39-F1
#
_entry.id   AF-A0A522QD39-F1
#
_cell.length_a   1.000
_cell.length_b   1.000
_cell.length_c   1.000
_cell.angle_alpha   90.00
_cell.angle_beta   90.00
_cell.angle_gamma   90.00
#
_symmetry.space_group_name_H-M   'P 1'
#
loop_
_entity.id
_entity.type
_entity.pdbx_description
1 polymer ?
#
loop_
_entity_poly.entity_id
_entity_poly.type
_entity_poly.pdbx_seq_one_letter_code
_entity_poly.pdbx_strand_id
1 'polypeptide(L)'
;MLAGAYPFLAEAGLGPEGLYIGQDAWSGSSFCYDPWVLYRAGVLTNPNCLLAGVVGKGKSTLAKSLATRSIAFGRKVYVPGDPKGEWSVVARAVGGQAIELGGGLTTRLNPLDEGPRTAGMDDAVWRDAVTARRRDLLRAVAEAALSRALHAVEATALFASLDAAVRDNTVPTLPHVVSALFDPAAAVDGSTVAQLVADGRQVAHALNRLVRGDLSGLFDGPSTTRFDTSLPMVSLDLSRIQGSDQLIALVMTCASAWM
;
A
#
# COMPACT_ATOMS: atom_id res chain seq x y z
N MET A 1 36.60 -7.95 54.10
CA MET A 1 35.75 -7.54 52.96
C MET A 1 35.89 -8.61 51.89
N LEU A 2 34.84 -9.38 51.61
CA LEU A 2 34.81 -10.21 50.39
C LEU A 2 34.44 -9.28 49.23
N ALA A 3 35.34 -9.14 48.25
CA ALA A 3 35.04 -8.55 46.96
C ALA A 3 34.75 -9.69 45.98
N GLY A 4 33.51 -9.81 45.53
CA GLY A 4 33.13 -10.73 44.46
C GLY A 4 33.24 -10.03 43.12
N ALA A 5 34.06 -10.57 42.21
CA ALA A 5 34.00 -10.22 40.80
C ALA A 5 32.98 -11.14 40.13
N TYR A 6 32.10 -10.59 39.28
CA TYR A 6 31.24 -11.35 38.37
C TYR A 6 31.87 -11.30 36.97
N PRO A 7 32.90 -12.11 36.68
CA PRO A 7 33.29 -12.31 35.30
C PRO A 7 32.09 -12.95 34.57
N PHE A 8 31.80 -12.52 33.34
CA PHE A 8 30.73 -13.04 32.47
C PHE A 8 29.30 -12.49 32.68
N LEU A 9 29.12 -11.26 33.18
CA LEU A 9 27.85 -10.55 33.03
C LEU A 9 27.64 -10.14 31.56
N ALA A 10 27.00 -11.01 30.79
CA ALA A 10 26.39 -10.62 29.52
C ALA A 10 25.10 -9.85 29.80
N GLU A 11 24.84 -8.80 29.02
CA GLU A 11 23.60 -8.02 29.11
C GLU A 11 22.38 -8.95 28.92
N ALA A 12 21.29 -8.70 29.66
CA ALA A 12 20.07 -9.51 29.59
C ALA A 12 19.33 -9.38 28.24
N GLY A 13 19.79 -8.50 27.35
CA GLY A 13 19.16 -8.21 26.07
C GLY A 13 17.77 -7.60 26.21
N LEU A 14 16.93 -7.81 25.19
CA LEU A 14 15.56 -7.29 25.14
C LEU A 14 14.54 -8.17 25.89
N GLY A 15 15.01 -9.21 26.58
CA GLY A 15 14.17 -10.20 27.22
C GLY A 15 13.61 -11.25 26.26
N PRO A 16 12.86 -12.24 26.78
CA PRO A 16 12.36 -13.38 26.01
C PRO A 16 11.05 -13.09 25.26
N GLU A 17 10.43 -11.93 25.51
CA GLU A 17 9.12 -11.59 24.96
C GLU A 17 9.16 -11.35 23.45
N GLY A 18 8.16 -11.87 22.75
CA GLY A 18 7.97 -11.62 21.33
C GLY A 18 8.65 -12.63 20.41
N LEU A 19 9.02 -12.18 19.21
CA LEU A 19 9.42 -13.07 18.11
C LEU A 19 10.87 -13.50 18.27
N TYR A 20 11.11 -14.81 18.38
CA TYR A 20 12.44 -15.36 18.27
C TYR A 20 13.05 -15.02 16.91
N ILE A 21 14.26 -14.46 16.91
CA ILE A 21 15.04 -14.16 15.71
C ILE A 21 16.14 -15.20 15.51
N GLY A 22 16.94 -15.40 16.56
CA GLY A 22 18.14 -16.22 16.54
C GLY A 22 18.83 -16.22 17.90
N GLN A 23 20.13 -16.44 17.92
CA GLN A 23 20.92 -16.42 19.15
C GLN A 23 21.77 -15.16 19.20
N ASP A 24 21.88 -14.59 20.39
CA ASP A 24 22.84 -13.52 20.66
C ASP A 24 24.27 -14.07 20.55
N ALA A 25 25.14 -13.33 19.85
CA ALA A 25 26.46 -13.83 19.49
C ALA A 25 27.43 -13.94 20.68
N TRP A 26 27.20 -13.19 21.76
CA TRP A 26 28.08 -13.18 22.94
C TRP A 26 27.59 -14.08 24.05
N SER A 27 26.29 -14.00 24.37
CA SER A 27 25.68 -14.77 25.46
C SER A 27 25.25 -16.17 25.03
N GLY A 28 25.05 -16.41 23.72
CA GLY A 28 24.41 -17.63 23.21
C GLY A 28 22.93 -17.76 23.60
N SER A 29 22.37 -16.75 24.27
CA SER A 29 20.97 -16.73 24.68
C SER A 29 20.05 -16.49 23.49
N SER A 30 18.75 -16.73 23.68
CA SER A 30 17.76 -16.44 22.65
C SER A 30 17.61 -14.94 22.44
N PHE A 31 17.76 -14.48 21.20
CA PHE A 31 17.47 -13.13 20.79
C PHE A 31 16.04 -13.04 20.26
N CYS A 32 15.16 -12.43 21.05
CA CYS A 32 13.80 -12.10 20.66
C CYS A 32 13.69 -10.61 20.32
N TYR A 33 12.98 -10.28 19.24
CA TYR A 33 12.71 -8.90 18.86
C TYR A 33 11.28 -8.77 18.35
N ASP A 34 10.50 -7.94 19.03
CA ASP A 34 9.13 -7.67 18.66
C ASP A 34 8.80 -6.18 18.81
N PRO A 35 8.65 -5.45 17.70
CA PRO A 35 8.54 -4.01 17.75
C PRO A 35 7.23 -3.54 18.42
N TRP A 36 6.17 -4.34 18.40
CA TRP A 36 4.91 -4.00 19.07
C TRP A 36 4.96 -4.24 20.57
N VAL A 37 5.68 -5.28 21.03
CA VAL A 37 5.91 -5.50 22.46
C VAL A 37 6.78 -4.38 23.02
N LEU A 38 7.89 -4.08 22.35
CA LEU A 38 8.82 -3.03 22.78
C LEU A 38 8.19 -1.63 22.73
N TYR A 39 7.33 -1.36 21.74
CA TYR A 39 6.55 -0.12 21.69
C TYR A 39 5.57 0.00 22.86
N ARG A 40 4.80 -1.07 23.17
CA ARG A 40 3.88 -1.07 24.32
C ARG A 40 4.60 -0.93 25.67
N ALA A 41 5.82 -1.44 25.77
CA ALA A 41 6.67 -1.29 26.95
C ALA A 41 7.33 0.09 27.07
N GLY A 42 7.15 1.00 26.10
CA GLY A 42 7.78 2.31 26.09
C GLY A 42 9.27 2.32 25.74
N VAL A 43 9.81 1.19 25.26
CA VAL A 43 11.22 1.07 24.83
C VAL A 43 11.42 1.69 23.45
N LEU A 44 10.43 1.58 22.56
CA LEU A 44 10.42 2.19 21.24
C LEU A 44 9.37 3.30 21.15
N THR A 45 9.61 4.28 20.29
CA THR A 45 8.64 5.33 19.95
C THR A 45 7.76 4.97 18.74
N ASN A 46 8.15 3.95 17.96
CA ASN A 46 7.42 3.48 16.78
C ASN A 46 7.80 2.01 16.49
N PRO A 47 6.83 1.14 16.11
CA PRO A 47 7.10 -0.26 15.74
C PRO A 47 7.71 -0.47 14.33
N ASN A 48 8.11 0.58 13.61
CA ASN A 48 8.71 0.45 12.28
C ASN A 48 10.09 -0.24 12.31
N CYS A 49 10.37 -1.08 11.31
CA CYS A 49 11.65 -1.79 11.17
C CYS A 49 12.26 -1.58 9.78
N LEU A 50 13.58 -1.38 9.74
CA LEU A 50 14.37 -1.38 8.51
C LEU A 50 15.20 -2.67 8.44
N LEU A 51 15.03 -3.45 7.37
CA LEU A 51 15.86 -4.62 7.10
C LEU A 51 16.82 -4.36 5.95
N ALA A 52 18.11 -4.24 6.27
CA ALA A 52 19.17 -3.95 5.31
C ALA A 52 20.25 -5.04 5.30
N GLY A 53 20.99 -5.14 4.20
CA GLY A 53 22.04 -6.13 3.99
C GLY A 53 22.35 -6.38 2.52
N VAL A 54 23.51 -6.95 2.20
CA VAL A 54 23.87 -7.26 0.81
C VAL A 54 23.12 -8.49 0.27
N VAL A 55 23.16 -8.71 -1.04
CA VAL A 55 22.53 -9.87 -1.69
C VAL A 55 23.09 -11.17 -1.07
N GLY A 56 22.22 -12.15 -0.85
CA GLY A 56 22.61 -13.45 -0.30
C GLY A 56 22.83 -13.52 1.21
N LYS A 57 22.57 -12.46 1.98
CA LYS A 57 22.72 -12.46 3.46
C LYS A 57 21.47 -12.81 4.26
N GLY A 58 20.51 -13.50 3.63
CA GLY A 58 19.32 -14.00 4.35
C GLY A 58 18.26 -12.95 4.69
N LYS A 59 18.27 -11.75 4.07
CA LYS A 59 17.21 -10.74 4.26
C LYS A 59 15.80 -11.29 4.01
N SER A 60 15.60 -11.96 2.88
CA SER A 60 14.30 -12.54 2.50
C SER A 60 13.88 -13.63 3.51
N THR A 61 14.82 -14.45 3.97
CA THR A 61 14.60 -15.47 5.00
C THR A 61 14.19 -14.86 6.34
N LEU A 62 14.87 -13.81 6.78
CA LEU A 62 14.54 -13.13 8.03
C LEU A 62 13.18 -12.44 7.95
N ALA A 63 12.90 -11.71 6.85
CA ALA A 63 11.61 -11.06 6.64
C ALA A 63 10.45 -12.07 6.65
N LYS A 64 10.58 -13.18 5.91
CA LYS A 64 9.56 -14.23 5.87
C LYS A 64 9.39 -14.88 7.24
N SER A 65 10.49 -15.18 7.94
CA SER A 65 10.45 -15.75 9.30
C SER A 65 9.74 -14.82 10.28
N LEU A 66 10.05 -13.52 10.25
CA LEU A 66 9.40 -12.51 11.08
C LEU A 66 7.90 -12.42 10.80
N ALA A 67 7.51 -12.34 9.52
CA ALA A 67 6.12 -12.31 9.11
C ALA A 67 5.37 -13.58 9.54
N THR A 68 5.88 -14.77 9.22
CA THR A 68 5.20 -16.02 9.55
C THR A 68 5.12 -16.26 11.05
N ARG A 69 6.17 -15.94 11.81
CA ARG A 69 6.15 -16.04 13.29
C ARG A 69 5.16 -15.04 13.89
N SER A 70 5.02 -13.84 13.32
CA SER A 70 4.07 -12.83 13.79
C SER A 70 2.62 -13.32 13.78
N ILE A 71 2.27 -14.21 12.85
CA ILE A 71 0.93 -14.82 12.78
C ILE A 71 0.61 -15.61 14.05
N ALA A 72 1.58 -16.34 14.61
CA ALA A 72 1.40 -17.06 15.88
C ALA A 72 1.13 -16.13 17.08
N PHE A 73 1.53 -14.86 16.97
CA PHE A 73 1.25 -13.81 17.96
C PHE A 73 -0.05 -13.03 17.64
N GLY A 74 -0.90 -13.56 16.76
CA GLY A 74 -2.18 -12.96 16.40
C GLY A 74 -2.09 -11.76 15.44
N ARG A 75 -0.93 -11.53 14.81
CA ARG A 75 -0.79 -10.45 13.82
C ARG A 75 -1.14 -10.93 12.43
N LYS A 76 -1.72 -10.02 11.65
CA LYS A 76 -1.98 -10.25 10.22
C LYS A 76 -0.86 -9.63 9.41
N VAL A 77 -0.43 -10.32 8.37
CA VAL A 77 0.66 -9.88 7.51
C VAL A 77 0.11 -9.45 6.16
N TYR A 78 0.56 -8.29 5.69
CA TYR A 78 0.29 -7.85 4.35
C TYR A 78 1.58 -7.57 3.59
N VAL A 79 1.67 -8.06 2.36
CA VAL A 79 2.79 -7.80 1.45
C VAL A 79 2.26 -6.95 0.29
N PRO A 80 2.51 -5.61 0.31
CA PRO A 80 1.97 -4.69 -0.69
C PRO A 80 2.49 -4.90 -2.11
N GLY A 81 3.64 -5.55 -2.22
CA GLY A 81 4.32 -5.71 -3.50
C GLY A 81 5.23 -6.91 -3.47
N ASP A 82 4.84 -7.93 -4.22
CA ASP A 82 5.65 -9.10 -4.47
C ASP A 82 6.01 -9.19 -5.96
N PRO A 83 7.00 -8.39 -6.42
CA PRO A 83 7.39 -8.35 -7.83
C PRO A 83 8.02 -9.66 -8.32
N LYS A 84 8.33 -10.60 -7.41
CA LYS A 84 8.94 -11.90 -7.74
C LYS A 84 8.05 -13.10 -7.42
N GLY A 85 6.85 -12.89 -6.88
CA GLY A 85 5.96 -13.98 -6.45
C GLY A 85 6.52 -14.82 -5.28
N GLU A 86 7.57 -14.34 -4.60
CA GLU A 86 8.23 -15.08 -3.53
C GLU A 86 7.40 -15.15 -2.23
N TRP A 87 6.53 -14.17 -2.01
CA TRP A 87 5.62 -14.09 -0.88
C TRP A 87 4.30 -14.78 -1.17
N SER A 88 3.86 -14.87 -2.43
CA SER A 88 2.65 -15.60 -2.82
C SER A 88 2.63 -17.04 -2.35
N VAL A 89 3.77 -17.74 -2.44
CA VAL A 89 3.93 -19.11 -1.95
C VAL A 89 3.80 -19.16 -0.43
N VAL A 90 4.40 -18.20 0.28
CA VAL A 90 4.35 -18.11 1.75
C VAL A 90 2.94 -17.80 2.23
N ALA A 91 2.25 -16.83 1.60
CA ALA A 91 0.89 -16.43 1.94
C ALA A 91 -0.06 -17.63 1.85
N ARG A 92 -0.01 -18.40 0.78
CA ARG A 92 -0.81 -19.62 0.62
C ARG A 92 -0.45 -20.70 1.66
N ALA A 93 0.85 -20.89 1.93
CA ALA A 93 1.30 -21.91 2.88
C ALA A 93 0.83 -21.67 4.32
N VAL A 94 0.60 -20.41 4.72
CA VAL A 94 0.06 -20.05 6.04
C VAL A 94 -1.47 -19.96 6.08
N GLY A 95 -2.17 -20.42 5.04
CA GLY A 95 -3.64 -20.33 4.95
C GLY A 95 -4.17 -18.95 4.58
N GLY A 96 -3.32 -18.10 4.00
CA GLY A 96 -3.66 -16.78 3.48
C GLY A 96 -3.95 -16.78 1.97
N GLN A 97 -3.94 -15.60 1.37
CA GLN A 97 -4.27 -15.38 -0.05
C GLN A 97 -3.15 -14.64 -0.78
N ALA A 98 -2.91 -15.01 -2.04
CA ALA A 98 -2.14 -14.22 -2.97
C ALA A 98 -3.07 -13.66 -4.05
N ILE A 99 -3.16 -12.33 -4.14
CA ILE A 99 -3.91 -11.62 -5.17
C ILE A 99 -2.96 -11.40 -6.34
N GLU A 100 -3.18 -12.10 -7.45
CA GLU A 100 -2.31 -12.01 -8.63
C GLU A 100 -2.81 -10.93 -9.59
N LEU A 101 -1.91 -10.01 -9.95
CA LEU A 101 -2.12 -8.97 -10.95
C LEU A 101 -1.14 -9.14 -12.11
N GLY A 102 -1.61 -8.91 -13.33
CA GLY A 102 -0.75 -8.90 -14.52
C GLY A 102 -1.50 -9.21 -15.81
N GLY A 103 -0.78 -9.09 -16.92
CA GLY A 103 -1.32 -9.34 -18.26
C GLY A 103 -1.90 -10.76 -18.39
N GLY A 104 -3.08 -10.87 -18.99
CA GLY A 104 -3.77 -12.15 -19.21
C GLY A 104 -4.54 -12.69 -18.00
N LEU A 105 -4.51 -12.01 -16.86
CA LEU A 105 -5.40 -12.29 -15.73
C LEU A 105 -6.69 -11.48 -15.82
N THR A 106 -7.76 -12.00 -15.24
CA THR A 106 -9.03 -11.28 -15.11
C THR A 106 -9.10 -10.43 -13.84
N THR A 107 -8.12 -10.58 -12.95
CA THR A 107 -8.08 -9.86 -11.67
C THR A 107 -7.84 -8.37 -11.89
N ARG A 108 -8.75 -7.54 -11.38
CA ARG A 108 -8.66 -6.08 -11.38
C ARG A 108 -8.83 -5.55 -9.98
N LEU A 109 -8.17 -4.44 -9.67
CA LEU A 109 -8.39 -3.66 -8.46
C LEU A 109 -8.83 -2.26 -8.87
N ASN A 110 -9.78 -1.69 -8.15
CA ASN A 110 -10.18 -0.30 -8.35
C ASN A 110 -9.52 0.57 -7.26
N PRO A 111 -8.51 1.38 -7.58
CA PRO A 111 -7.81 2.19 -6.58
C PRO A 111 -8.72 3.23 -5.91
N LEU A 112 -9.88 3.53 -6.50
CA LEU A 112 -10.88 4.44 -5.94
C LEU A 112 -11.90 3.75 -5.03
N ASP A 113 -11.75 2.46 -4.71
CA ASP A 113 -12.64 1.79 -3.76
C ASP A 113 -12.58 2.46 -2.37
N GLU A 114 -13.69 2.36 -1.64
CA GLU A 114 -13.82 2.92 -0.30
C GLU A 114 -12.99 2.15 0.74
N GLY A 115 -12.55 0.93 0.44
CA GLY A 115 -11.81 0.09 1.38
C GLY A 115 -12.66 -0.35 2.59
N PRO A 116 -12.06 -1.01 3.58
CA PRO A 116 -12.75 -1.45 4.78
C PRO A 116 -13.02 -0.28 5.73
N ARG A 117 -14.29 -0.07 6.05
CA ARG A 117 -14.70 0.92 7.05
C ARG A 117 -14.43 0.42 8.47
N THR A 118 -13.79 1.26 9.29
CA THR A 118 -13.61 0.99 10.72
C THR A 118 -14.97 0.95 11.43
N ALA A 119 -15.22 -0.11 12.20
CA ALA A 119 -16.46 -0.25 12.96
C ALA A 119 -16.65 0.92 13.95
N GLY A 120 -17.85 1.49 13.98
CA GLY A 120 -18.20 2.60 14.87
C GLY A 120 -17.80 4.00 14.40
N MET A 121 -17.18 4.13 13.21
CA MET A 121 -16.92 5.44 12.60
C MET A 121 -18.22 6.06 12.09
N ASP A 122 -18.40 7.38 12.21
CA ASP A 122 -19.55 8.11 11.68
C ASP A 122 -19.57 8.14 10.13
N ASP A 123 -20.76 8.22 9.53
CA ASP A 123 -20.94 8.22 8.07
C ASP A 123 -20.30 9.45 7.39
N ALA A 124 -20.37 10.63 8.00
CA ALA A 124 -19.80 11.84 7.43
C ALA A 124 -18.27 11.80 7.52
N VAL A 125 -17.74 11.41 8.67
CA VAL A 125 -16.29 11.23 8.88
C VAL A 125 -15.71 10.20 7.90
N TRP A 126 -16.43 9.09 7.68
CA TRP A 126 -16.04 8.08 6.70
C TRP A 126 -15.99 8.64 5.28
N ARG A 127 -17.03 9.37 4.85
CA ARG A 127 -17.09 9.98 3.53
C ARG A 127 -15.95 10.98 3.29
N ASP A 128 -15.63 11.78 4.30
CA ASP A 128 -14.53 12.75 4.23
C ASP A 128 -13.17 12.05 4.13
N ALA A 129 -12.95 10.99 4.92
CA ALA A 129 -11.72 10.20 4.88
C ALA A 129 -11.52 9.50 3.53
N VAL A 130 -12.58 8.90 2.97
CA VAL A 130 -12.55 8.27 1.63
C VAL A 130 -12.25 9.32 0.56
N THR A 131 -12.87 10.50 0.65
CA THR A 131 -12.64 11.59 -0.31
C THR A 131 -11.20 12.09 -0.27
N ALA A 132 -10.65 12.30 0.92
CA ALA A 132 -9.25 12.70 1.10
C ALA A 132 -8.29 11.66 0.51
N ARG A 133 -8.47 10.36 0.82
CA ARG A 133 -7.64 9.28 0.28
C ARG A 133 -7.69 9.20 -1.25
N ARG A 134 -8.87 9.33 -1.85
CA ARG A 134 -9.04 9.35 -3.32
C ARG A 134 -8.30 10.52 -3.96
N ARG A 135 -8.37 11.72 -3.35
CA ARG A 135 -7.67 12.92 -3.83
C ARG A 135 -6.16 12.77 -3.75
N ASP A 136 -5.64 12.28 -2.62
CA ASP A 136 -4.21 12.05 -2.42
C ASP A 136 -3.66 11.02 -3.40
N LEU A 137 -4.39 9.92 -3.60
CA LEU A 137 -4.05 8.90 -4.60
C LEU A 137 -4.01 9.48 -6.02
N LEU A 138 -5.07 10.16 -6.45
CA LEU A 138 -5.12 10.72 -7.81
C LEU A 138 -4.03 11.77 -8.03
N ARG A 139 -3.74 12.60 -7.03
CA ARG A 139 -2.60 13.52 -7.08
C ARG A 139 -1.30 12.76 -7.29
N ALA A 140 -1.01 11.77 -6.44
CA ALA A 140 0.22 11.00 -6.53
C ALA A 140 0.37 10.28 -7.89
N VAL A 141 -0.70 9.68 -8.39
CA VAL A 141 -0.72 9.00 -9.70
C VAL A 141 -0.53 10.00 -10.84
N ALA A 142 -1.20 11.15 -10.80
CA ALA A 142 -1.05 12.18 -11.83
C ALA A 142 0.35 12.80 -11.84
N GLU A 143 0.92 13.10 -10.66
CA GLU A 143 2.28 13.64 -10.54
C GLU A 143 3.34 12.64 -11.00
N ALA A 144 3.17 11.36 -10.65
CA ALA A 144 4.03 10.29 -11.14
C ALA A 144 3.88 10.05 -12.65
N ALA A 145 2.69 10.22 -13.22
CA ALA A 145 2.45 10.11 -14.66
C ALA A 145 3.06 11.27 -15.45
N LEU A 146 2.99 12.49 -14.88
CA LEU A 146 3.53 13.72 -15.47
C LEU A 146 5.03 13.90 -15.22
N SER A 147 5.60 13.14 -14.27
CA SER A 147 6.97 13.31 -13.77
C SER A 147 7.26 14.72 -13.22
N ARG A 148 6.24 15.34 -12.61
CA ARG A 148 6.33 16.67 -11.96
C ARG A 148 5.15 16.87 -10.99
N ALA A 149 5.29 17.84 -10.09
CA ALA A 149 4.17 18.29 -9.27
C ALA A 149 3.02 18.87 -10.11
N LEU A 150 1.79 18.74 -9.63
CA LEU A 150 0.62 19.36 -10.23
C LEU A 150 0.59 20.86 -9.91
N HIS A 151 0.24 21.67 -10.91
CA HIS A 151 -0.11 23.07 -10.67
C HIS A 151 -1.47 23.16 -9.96
N ALA A 152 -1.72 24.28 -9.28
CA ALA A 152 -2.96 24.47 -8.52
C ALA A 152 -4.22 24.28 -9.39
N VAL A 153 -4.23 24.84 -10.61
CA VAL A 153 -5.37 24.72 -11.54
C VAL A 153 -5.56 23.31 -12.07
N GLU A 154 -4.48 22.54 -12.26
CA GLU A 154 -4.55 21.14 -12.66
C GLU A 154 -5.14 20.28 -11.54
N ALA A 155 -4.77 20.58 -10.29
CA ALA A 155 -5.36 19.93 -9.12
C ALA A 155 -6.86 20.25 -8.98
N THR A 156 -7.27 21.50 -9.24
CA THR A 156 -8.69 21.88 -9.27
C THR A 156 -9.46 21.05 -10.31
N ALA A 157 -8.94 20.93 -11.54
CA ALA A 157 -9.58 20.11 -12.58
C ALA A 157 -9.63 18.61 -12.22
N LEU A 158 -8.55 18.07 -11.63
CA LEU A 158 -8.49 16.68 -11.18
C LEU A 158 -9.48 16.37 -10.06
N PHE A 159 -9.66 17.28 -9.10
CA PHE A 159 -10.58 17.04 -8.00
C PHE A 159 -12.03 17.29 -8.39
N ALA A 160 -12.30 18.28 -9.25
CA ALA A 160 -13.63 18.48 -9.83
C ALA A 160 -14.10 17.25 -10.63
N SER A 161 -13.20 16.64 -11.41
CA SER A 161 -13.49 15.41 -12.17
C SER A 161 -13.66 14.18 -11.27
N LEU A 162 -12.90 14.07 -10.17
CA LEU A 162 -13.15 13.05 -9.15
C LEU A 162 -14.53 13.21 -8.53
N ASP A 163 -14.88 14.42 -8.09
CA ASP A 163 -16.17 14.70 -7.44
C ASP A 163 -17.33 14.39 -8.40
N ALA A 164 -17.18 14.71 -9.70
CA ALA A 164 -18.13 14.32 -10.72
C ALA A 164 -18.22 12.79 -10.90
N ALA A 165 -17.09 12.10 -11.00
CA ALA A 165 -17.06 10.65 -11.14
C ALA A 165 -17.72 9.93 -9.95
N VAL A 166 -17.53 10.43 -8.73
CA VAL A 166 -18.15 9.90 -7.50
C VAL A 166 -19.66 10.15 -7.48
N ARG A 167 -20.09 11.35 -7.87
CA ARG A 167 -21.53 11.70 -7.90
C ARG A 167 -22.30 10.89 -8.95
N ASP A 168 -21.70 10.69 -10.11
CA ASP A 168 -22.40 10.16 -11.28
C ASP A 168 -22.31 8.62 -11.39
N ASN A 169 -21.52 7.96 -10.51
CA ASN A 169 -21.30 6.50 -10.54
C ASN A 169 -21.34 5.89 -9.14
N THR A 170 -22.03 4.76 -9.00
CA THR A 170 -22.06 3.99 -7.73
C THR A 170 -20.69 3.40 -7.37
N VAL A 171 -19.88 3.05 -8.36
CA VAL A 171 -18.49 2.60 -8.20
C VAL A 171 -17.62 3.48 -9.12
N PRO A 172 -17.03 4.57 -8.59
CA PRO A 172 -16.15 5.42 -9.38
C PRO A 172 -14.87 4.66 -9.74
N THR A 173 -14.39 4.84 -10.98
CA THR A 173 -13.17 4.19 -11.50
C THR A 173 -12.26 5.23 -12.16
N LEU A 174 -10.98 4.92 -12.38
CA LEU A 174 -10.06 5.82 -13.07
C LEU A 174 -10.58 6.25 -14.47
N PRO A 175 -11.15 5.36 -15.32
CA PRO A 175 -11.80 5.78 -16.56
C PRO A 175 -12.88 6.85 -16.40
N HIS A 176 -13.69 6.80 -15.34
CA HIS A 176 -14.73 7.81 -15.09
C HIS A 176 -14.10 9.18 -14.81
N VAL A 177 -13.04 9.23 -14.01
CA VAL A 177 -12.29 10.48 -13.73
C VAL A 177 -11.67 11.02 -15.01
N VAL A 178 -11.04 10.17 -15.82
CA VAL A 178 -10.46 10.56 -17.12
C VAL A 178 -11.53 11.11 -18.06
N SER A 179 -12.70 10.50 -18.12
CA SER A 179 -13.83 11.00 -18.93
C SER A 179 -14.26 12.39 -18.46
N ALA A 180 -14.43 12.59 -17.15
CA ALA A 180 -14.82 13.87 -16.57
C ALA A 180 -13.75 14.95 -16.67
N LEU A 181 -12.47 14.58 -16.85
CA LEU A 181 -11.39 15.53 -17.19
C LEU A 181 -11.48 16.05 -18.63
N PHE A 182 -11.84 15.17 -19.58
CA PHE A 182 -11.99 15.57 -20.98
C PHE A 182 -13.31 16.31 -21.24
N ASP A 183 -14.37 15.99 -20.49
CA ASP A 183 -15.69 16.57 -20.63
C ASP A 183 -16.32 16.90 -19.26
N PRO A 184 -15.90 18.00 -18.59
CA PRO A 184 -16.45 18.42 -17.32
C PRO A 184 -17.90 18.88 -17.46
N ALA A 185 -18.83 18.28 -16.71
CA ALA A 185 -20.26 18.57 -16.81
C ALA A 185 -20.68 19.93 -16.24
N ALA A 186 -19.91 20.50 -15.30
CA ALA A 186 -20.25 21.74 -14.61
C ALA A 186 -19.00 22.56 -14.26
N ALA A 187 -19.18 23.88 -14.13
CA ALA A 187 -18.18 24.77 -13.58
C ALA A 187 -18.02 24.55 -12.07
N VAL A 188 -16.88 24.97 -11.53
CA VAL A 188 -16.62 25.02 -10.08
C VAL A 188 -16.22 26.44 -9.67
N ASP A 189 -16.20 26.71 -8.38
CA ASP A 189 -15.82 28.02 -7.87
C ASP A 189 -14.43 28.44 -8.40
N GLY A 190 -14.39 29.58 -9.09
CA GLY A 190 -13.16 30.11 -9.70
C GLY A 190 -12.76 29.49 -11.03
N SER A 191 -13.51 28.55 -11.61
CA SER A 191 -13.19 27.95 -12.93
C SER A 191 -14.42 27.55 -13.73
N THR A 192 -14.56 28.12 -14.93
CA THR A 192 -15.54 27.72 -15.94
C THR A 192 -15.21 26.34 -16.52
N VAL A 193 -16.19 25.68 -17.17
CA VAL A 193 -15.96 24.39 -17.86
C VAL A 193 -14.82 24.50 -18.87
N ALA A 194 -14.75 25.57 -19.65
CA ALA A 194 -13.68 25.77 -20.63
C ALA A 194 -12.29 25.88 -19.99
N GLN A 195 -12.20 26.53 -18.81
CA GLN A 195 -10.96 26.59 -18.03
C GLN A 195 -10.59 25.21 -17.47
N LEU A 196 -11.55 24.46 -16.91
CA LEU A 196 -11.30 23.11 -16.42
C LEU A 196 -10.77 22.17 -17.52
N VAL A 197 -11.32 22.26 -18.73
CA VAL A 197 -10.83 21.51 -19.90
C VAL A 197 -9.40 21.93 -20.27
N ALA A 198 -9.13 23.23 -20.30
CA ALA A 198 -7.81 23.75 -20.65
C ALA A 198 -6.74 23.36 -19.61
N ASP A 199 -7.03 23.59 -18.34
CA ASP A 199 -6.13 23.34 -17.21
C ASP A 199 -5.93 21.84 -16.98
N GLY A 200 -6.99 21.04 -17.10
CA GLY A 200 -6.94 19.58 -16.89
C GLY A 200 -6.36 18.78 -18.05
N ARG A 201 -6.12 19.39 -19.22
CA ARG A 201 -5.78 18.66 -20.46
C ARG A 201 -4.55 17.77 -20.34
N GLN A 202 -3.47 18.25 -19.72
CA GLN A 202 -2.24 17.46 -19.58
C GLN A 202 -2.46 16.27 -18.63
N VAL A 203 -3.15 16.51 -17.51
CA VAL A 203 -3.55 15.47 -16.55
C VAL A 203 -4.42 14.42 -17.23
N ALA A 204 -5.40 14.85 -18.02
CA ALA A 204 -6.32 13.97 -18.75
C ALA A 204 -5.56 13.01 -19.68
N HIS A 205 -4.62 13.53 -20.48
CA HIS A 205 -3.80 12.69 -21.36
C HIS A 205 -2.84 11.77 -20.60
N ALA A 206 -2.22 12.26 -19.52
CA ALA A 206 -1.32 11.46 -18.69
C ALA A 206 -2.04 10.28 -18.04
N LEU A 207 -3.18 10.53 -17.40
CA LEU A 207 -4.01 9.49 -16.79
C LEU A 207 -4.64 8.56 -17.84
N ASN A 208 -5.08 9.10 -19.00
CA ASN A 208 -5.63 8.27 -20.07
C ASN A 208 -4.60 7.28 -20.65
N ARG A 209 -3.34 7.72 -20.79
CA ARG A 209 -2.25 6.82 -21.21
C ARG A 209 -2.04 5.70 -20.21
N LEU A 210 -2.12 5.98 -18.91
CA LEU A 210 -2.01 4.94 -17.89
C LEU A 210 -3.20 3.98 -17.98
N VAL A 211 -4.43 4.49 -17.92
CA VAL A 211 -5.66 3.68 -17.86
C VAL A 211 -5.85 2.83 -19.12
N ARG A 212 -5.62 3.38 -20.32
CA ARG A 212 -5.81 2.66 -21.59
C ARG A 212 -4.55 1.97 -22.11
N GLY A 213 -3.39 2.27 -21.53
CA GLY A 213 -2.10 1.71 -21.92
C GLY A 213 -1.50 0.90 -20.78
N ASP A 214 -0.58 1.50 -20.05
CA ASP A 214 0.34 0.79 -19.14
C ASP A 214 -0.37 0.03 -18.00
N LEU A 215 -1.56 0.47 -17.58
CA LEU A 215 -2.39 -0.12 -16.52
C LEU A 215 -3.68 -0.78 -17.05
N SER A 216 -3.80 -0.93 -18.35
CA SER A 216 -4.98 -1.53 -19.00
C SER A 216 -5.23 -2.94 -18.48
N GLY A 217 -6.47 -3.22 -18.10
CA GLY A 217 -6.87 -4.49 -17.50
C GLY A 217 -6.43 -4.73 -16.05
N LEU A 218 -5.78 -3.76 -15.39
CA LEU A 218 -5.39 -3.85 -13.97
C LEU A 218 -6.21 -2.92 -13.08
N PHE A 219 -6.33 -1.64 -13.47
CA PHE A 219 -6.95 -0.57 -12.66
C PHE A 219 -8.04 0.24 -13.41
N ASP A 220 -8.53 -0.32 -14.51
CA ASP A 220 -9.45 0.32 -15.46
C ASP A 220 -10.92 -0.10 -15.25
N GLY A 221 -11.26 -0.74 -14.13
CA GLY A 221 -12.61 -1.21 -13.84
C GLY A 221 -12.84 -1.51 -12.36
N PRO A 222 -14.05 -1.98 -11.99
CA PRO A 222 -14.36 -2.39 -10.63
C PRO A 222 -13.45 -3.53 -10.14
N SER A 223 -13.18 -3.55 -8.84
CA SER A 223 -12.43 -4.64 -8.21
C SER A 223 -13.14 -5.98 -8.40
N THR A 224 -12.40 -6.99 -8.88
CA THR A 224 -12.92 -8.36 -9.06
C THR A 224 -12.62 -9.26 -7.87
N THR A 225 -11.82 -8.76 -6.92
CA THR A 225 -11.49 -9.43 -5.66
C THR A 225 -11.71 -8.46 -4.52
N ARG A 226 -11.76 -8.97 -3.29
CA ARG A 226 -11.88 -8.16 -2.07
C ARG A 226 -10.71 -8.46 -1.15
N PHE A 227 -10.30 -7.44 -0.40
CA PHE A 227 -9.29 -7.60 0.62
C PHE A 227 -9.92 -8.28 1.85
N ASP A 228 -9.66 -9.57 2.03
CA ASP A 228 -10.15 -10.32 3.18
C ASP A 228 -9.25 -10.05 4.39
N THR A 229 -9.70 -9.11 5.24
CA THR A 229 -8.99 -8.74 6.46
C THR A 229 -8.99 -9.86 7.50
N SER A 230 -9.74 -10.97 7.33
CA SER A 230 -9.74 -12.10 8.27
C SER A 230 -8.55 -13.03 8.11
N LEU A 231 -7.92 -13.04 6.92
CA LEU A 231 -6.84 -13.95 6.59
C LEU A 231 -5.54 -13.64 7.37
N PRO A 232 -4.73 -14.66 7.67
CA PRO A 232 -3.47 -14.48 8.40
C PRO A 232 -2.39 -13.75 7.58
N MET A 233 -2.42 -13.94 6.25
CA MET A 233 -1.51 -13.26 5.33
C MET A 233 -2.20 -12.95 4.00
N VAL A 234 -2.00 -11.75 3.48
CA VAL A 234 -2.38 -11.39 2.10
C VAL A 234 -1.16 -10.84 1.37
N SER A 235 -0.87 -11.36 0.17
CA SER A 235 0.20 -10.87 -0.70
C SER A 235 -0.37 -10.35 -2.01
N LEU A 236 0.14 -9.22 -2.49
CA LEU A 236 -0.15 -8.75 -3.84
C LEU A 236 0.98 -9.16 -4.79
N ASP A 237 0.70 -10.14 -5.63
CA ASP A 237 1.65 -10.68 -6.60
C ASP A 237 1.68 -9.82 -7.86
N LEU A 238 2.84 -9.22 -8.12
CA LEU A 238 3.09 -8.37 -9.28
C LEU A 238 4.09 -9.02 -10.25
N SER A 239 4.42 -10.30 -10.07
CA SER A 239 5.43 -11.02 -10.87
C SER A 239 5.09 -11.12 -12.35
N ARG A 240 3.81 -10.97 -12.70
CA ARG A 240 3.31 -10.97 -14.08
C ARG A 240 3.20 -9.58 -14.70
N ILE A 241 3.58 -8.53 -13.97
CA ILE A 241 3.68 -7.17 -14.49
C ILE A 241 5.11 -6.95 -14.96
N GLN A 242 5.26 -6.79 -16.28
CA GLN A 242 6.53 -6.44 -16.89
C GLN A 242 6.48 -4.97 -17.31
N GLY A 243 7.51 -4.19 -16.96
CA GLY A 243 7.58 -2.79 -17.33
C GLY A 243 8.73 -2.06 -16.66
N SER A 244 8.72 -0.73 -16.78
CA SER A 244 9.68 0.15 -16.12
C SER A 244 9.47 0.18 -14.60
N ASP A 245 10.49 0.60 -13.85
CA ASP A 245 10.39 0.83 -12.41
C ASP A 245 9.27 1.84 -12.07
N GLN A 246 9.03 2.81 -12.96
CA GLN A 246 7.93 3.77 -12.84
C GLN A 246 6.56 3.07 -12.90
N LEU A 247 6.38 2.08 -13.79
CA LEU A 247 5.14 1.32 -13.87
C LEU A 247 4.91 0.52 -12.58
N ILE A 248 5.96 -0.15 -12.09
CA ILE A 248 5.89 -0.91 -10.83
C ILE A 248 5.53 0.04 -9.67
N ALA A 249 6.16 1.23 -9.59
CA ALA A 249 5.85 2.21 -8.56
C ALA A 249 4.39 2.71 -8.63
N LEU A 250 3.86 2.95 -9.83
CA LEU A 250 2.47 3.33 -10.03
C LEU A 250 1.51 2.21 -9.60
N VAL A 251 1.77 0.97 -10.02
CA VAL A 251 1.00 -0.21 -9.61
C VAL A 251 1.00 -0.34 -8.09
N MET A 252 2.17 -0.21 -7.45
CA MET A 252 2.32 -0.25 -6.00
C MET A 252 1.54 0.85 -5.29
N THR A 253 1.50 2.06 -5.87
CA THR A 253 0.74 3.20 -5.33
C THR A 253 -0.77 2.94 -5.40
N CYS A 254 -1.27 2.49 -6.55
CA CYS A 254 -2.67 2.11 -6.75
C CYS A 254 -3.09 0.95 -5.84
N ALA A 255 -2.26 -0.08 -5.75
CA ALA A 255 -2.44 -1.23 -4.87
C ALA A 255 -2.49 -0.84 -3.38
N SER A 256 -1.62 0.08 -2.97
CA SER A 256 -1.55 0.51 -1.57
C SER A 256 -2.77 1.31 -1.15
N ALA A 257 -3.36 2.08 -2.07
CA ALA A 257 -4.57 2.86 -1.80
C ALA A 257 -5.88 2.07 -1.88
N TRP A 258 -5.89 0.92 -2.55
CA TRP A 258 -7.05 0.02 -2.61
C TRP A 258 -7.40 -0.60 -1.24
N MET A 259 -6.43 -0.66 -0.33
CA MET A 259 -6.64 -1.02 1.07
C MET A 259 -7.29 0.12 1.85
#